data_AF-K2B671-F1
#
_entry.id   AF-K2B671-F1
#
_cell.length_a   1.000
_cell.length_b   1.000
_cell.length_c   1.000
_cell.angle_alpha   90.00
_cell.angle_beta   90.00
_cell.angle_gamma   90.00
#
_symmetry.space_group_name_H-M   'P 1'
#
loop_
_entity.id
_entity.type
_entity.pdbx_description
1 polymer ?
#
loop_
_entity_poly.entity_id
_entity_poly.type
_entity_poly.pdbx_seq_one_letter_code
_entity_poly.pdbx_strand_id
1 'polypeptide(L)'
;MTYRTKVIQGFYDFWHDKLGESEKTIEVQNEDARFVLPNAAETKFVFTMNARELFHFFSLRLCMRAQWEIRALAGKMYKLAQGVAPVLFSYAGAPCKFGNCKEGTLKCKKGTTR
;
A
#
# COMPACT_ATOMS: atom_id res chain seq x y z
N MET A 1 -14.32 -16.22 1.58
CA MET A 1 -12.87 -16.44 1.83
C MET A 1 -12.30 -17.13 0.59
N THR A 2 -11.58 -16.38 -0.25
CA THR A 2 -11.18 -16.77 -1.60
C THR A 2 -10.14 -17.89 -1.59
N TYR A 3 -10.20 -18.79 -2.58
CA TYR A 3 -9.37 -20.01 -2.71
C TYR A 3 -7.86 -19.77 -2.52
N ARG A 4 -7.35 -18.58 -2.88
CA ARG A 4 -5.93 -18.19 -2.74
C ARG A 4 -5.48 -18.03 -1.29
N THR A 5 -6.35 -17.56 -0.41
CA THR A 5 -6.03 -17.39 1.02
C THR A 5 -5.83 -18.75 1.69
N LYS A 6 -6.54 -19.79 1.23
CA LYS A 6 -6.43 -21.15 1.78
C LYS A 6 -5.07 -21.82 1.49
N VAL A 7 -4.45 -21.52 0.34
CA VAL A 7 -3.14 -22.08 -0.01
C VAL A 7 -2.02 -21.45 0.84
N ILE A 8 -2.04 -20.12 0.98
CA ILE A 8 -1.06 -19.42 1.81
C ILE A 8 -1.24 -19.80 3.28
N GLN A 9 -2.48 -19.92 3.75
CA GLN A 9 -2.76 -20.38 5.11
C GLN A 9 -2.24 -21.80 5.32
N GLY A 10 -2.50 -22.74 4.42
CA GLY A 10 -1.99 -24.10 4.56
C GLY A 10 -0.46 -24.18 4.54
N PHE A 11 0.22 -23.34 3.75
CA PHE A 11 1.68 -23.24 3.76
C PHE A 11 2.20 -22.66 5.09
N TYR A 12 1.52 -21.65 5.63
CA TYR A 12 1.83 -21.08 6.94
C TYR A 12 1.64 -22.12 8.06
N ASP A 13 0.50 -22.81 8.09
CA ASP A 13 0.17 -23.81 9.11
C ASP A 13 1.21 -24.95 9.11
N PHE A 14 1.68 -25.36 7.93
CA PHE A 14 2.75 -26.36 7.80
C PHE A 14 4.06 -25.91 8.45
N TRP A 15 4.51 -24.67 8.18
CA TRP A 15 5.74 -24.16 8.77
C TRP A 15 5.58 -23.83 10.26
N HIS A 16 4.40 -23.40 10.68
CA HIS A 16 4.07 -23.18 12.07
C HIS A 16 4.19 -24.48 12.89
N ASP A 17 3.67 -25.60 12.38
CA ASP A 17 3.81 -26.91 13.02
C ASP A 17 5.28 -27.37 13.05
N LYS A 18 5.98 -27.28 11.91
CA LYS A 18 7.36 -27.74 11.77
C LYS A 18 8.38 -26.97 12.60
N LEU A 19 8.22 -25.65 12.69
CA LEU A 19 9.09 -24.78 13.48
C LEU A 19 8.67 -24.75 14.96
N GLY A 20 7.40 -25.08 15.23
CA GLY A 20 6.84 -25.12 16.58
C GLY A 20 7.41 -26.21 17.48
N GLU A 21 7.97 -27.29 16.91
CA GLU A 21 8.55 -28.40 17.68
C GLU A 21 9.77 -27.99 18.54
N SER A 22 10.45 -26.87 18.23
CA SER A 22 11.65 -26.41 18.95
C SER A 22 11.43 -25.29 19.98
N GLU A 23 10.22 -24.72 20.09
CA GLU A 23 10.00 -23.46 20.82
C GLU A 23 8.99 -23.55 21.98
N LYS A 24 9.18 -22.69 22.99
CA LYS A 24 8.46 -22.75 24.28
C LYS A 24 7.09 -22.05 24.31
N THR A 25 6.76 -21.18 23.36
CA THR A 25 5.54 -20.36 23.38
C THR A 25 4.99 -20.11 21.99
N ILE A 26 3.65 -20.05 21.84
CA ILE A 26 2.93 -19.82 20.58
C ILE A 26 3.35 -18.49 19.91
N GLU A 27 3.71 -17.46 20.68
CA GLU A 27 4.11 -16.16 20.12
C GLU A 27 5.38 -16.25 19.26
N VAL A 28 6.42 -16.93 19.76
CA VAL A 28 7.68 -17.09 19.04
C VAL A 28 7.48 -17.94 17.78
N GLN A 29 6.64 -18.99 17.87
CA GLN A 29 6.29 -19.84 16.72
C GLN A 29 5.64 -19.04 15.58
N ASN A 30 4.77 -18.09 15.92
CA ASN A 30 4.15 -17.19 14.95
C ASN A 30 5.17 -16.23 14.32
N GLU A 31 6.15 -15.76 15.09
CA GLU A 31 7.21 -14.87 14.60
C GLU A 31 8.17 -15.59 13.66
N ASP A 32 8.48 -16.86 13.93
CA ASP A 32 9.33 -17.67 13.07
C ASP A 32 8.58 -18.09 11.79
N ALA A 33 7.31 -18.49 11.91
CA ALA A 33 6.49 -18.81 10.75
C ALA A 33 6.25 -17.60 9.82
N ARG A 34 6.39 -16.35 10.30
CA ARG A 34 6.22 -15.17 9.44
C ARG A 34 7.35 -15.00 8.42
N PHE A 35 8.53 -15.61 8.61
CA PHE A 35 9.65 -15.51 7.67
C PHE A 35 9.34 -16.11 6.29
N VAL A 36 8.42 -17.08 6.25
CA VAL A 36 8.01 -17.71 4.99
C VAL A 36 6.82 -17.00 4.32
N LEU A 37 6.23 -15.99 4.98
CA LEU A 37 5.11 -15.26 4.40
C LEU A 37 5.56 -14.42 3.20
N PRO A 38 4.82 -14.46 2.08
CA PRO A 38 5.15 -13.65 0.92
C PRO A 38 4.84 -12.17 1.16
N ASN A 39 5.49 -11.27 0.42
CA ASN A 39 5.15 -9.84 0.40
C ASN A 39 3.68 -9.55 0.03
N ALA A 40 2.99 -10.51 -0.60
CA ALA A 40 1.58 -10.40 -0.97
C ALA A 40 0.61 -10.74 0.19
N ALA A 41 1.12 -11.07 1.38
CA ALA A 41 0.30 -11.28 2.56
C ALA A 41 -0.49 -10.01 2.90
N GLU A 42 -1.81 -10.13 3.03
CA GLU A 42 -2.68 -9.00 3.36
C GLU A 42 -2.30 -8.44 4.73
N THR A 43 -2.10 -7.13 4.80
CA THR A 43 -1.90 -6.42 6.06
C THR A 43 -2.92 -5.28 6.18
N LYS A 44 -3.44 -5.09 7.39
CA LYS A 44 -4.39 -4.02 7.70
C LYS A 44 -3.69 -2.96 8.53
N PHE A 45 -3.84 -1.71 8.14
CA PHE A 45 -3.25 -0.57 8.82
C PHE A 45 -4.31 0.49 9.06
N VAL A 46 -4.18 1.20 10.18
CA VAL A 46 -4.95 2.41 10.48
C VAL A 46 -3.96 3.57 10.47
N PHE A 47 -4.23 4.58 9.65
CA PHE A 47 -3.37 5.75 9.52
C PHE A 47 -4.17 7.02 9.84
N THR A 48 -3.50 7.95 10.51
CA THR A 48 -3.99 9.32 10.70
C THR A 48 -3.02 10.27 10.03
N MET A 49 -3.53 11.14 9.16
CA MET A 49 -2.74 12.13 8.44
C MET A 49 -3.47 13.46 8.46
N ASN A 50 -2.74 14.55 8.72
CA ASN A 50 -3.28 15.89 8.51
C ASN A 50 -3.38 16.18 6.99
N ALA A 51 -4.02 17.29 6.64
CA ALA A 51 -4.18 17.66 5.23
C ALA A 51 -2.85 17.81 4.48
N ARG A 52 -1.83 18.41 5.10
CA ARG A 52 -0.51 18.61 4.50
C ARG A 52 0.16 17.29 4.15
N GLU A 53 0.10 16.33 5.06
CA GLU A 53 0.61 14.98 4.82
C GLU A 53 -0.16 14.26 3.72
N LEU A 54 -1.49 14.43 3.66
CA LEU A 54 -2.28 13.90 2.55
C LEU A 54 -1.88 14.50 1.21
N PHE A 55 -1.64 15.82 1.13
CA PHE A 55 -1.11 16.45 -0.09
C PHE A 55 0.24 15.85 -0.50
N HIS A 56 1.15 15.71 0.46
CA HIS A 56 2.45 15.13 0.19
C HIS A 56 2.34 13.68 -0.29
N PHE A 57 1.54 12.87 0.41
CA PHE A 57 1.25 11.48 0.07
C PHE A 57 0.68 11.36 -1.34
N PHE A 58 -0.35 12.14 -1.68
CA PHE A 58 -0.95 12.16 -3.01
C PHE A 58 0.03 12.60 -4.09
N SER A 59 0.93 13.55 -3.79
CA SER A 59 1.96 14.00 -4.73
C SER A 59 2.92 12.89 -5.15
N LEU A 60 3.21 11.96 -4.24
CA LEU A 60 4.10 10.83 -4.51
C LEU A 60 3.34 9.62 -5.06
N ARG A 61 2.20 9.28 -4.47
CA ARG A 61 1.54 7.98 -4.69
C ARG A 61 0.51 7.99 -5.82
N LEU A 62 0.06 9.15 -6.29
CA LEU A 62 -0.77 9.24 -7.50
C LEU A 62 0.06 9.32 -8.79
N CYS A 63 1.38 9.32 -8.70
CA CYS A 63 2.26 9.32 -9.86
C CYS A 63 2.10 8.01 -10.65
N MET A 64 2.04 8.06 -11.98
CA MET A 64 1.90 6.86 -12.83
C MET A 64 3.05 5.85 -12.68
N ARG A 65 4.20 6.31 -12.19
CA ARG A 65 5.37 5.47 -11.89
C ARG A 65 5.32 4.82 -10.52
N ALA A 66 4.48 5.32 -9.62
CA ALA A 66 4.27 4.67 -8.34
C ALA A 66 3.68 3.28 -8.57
N GLN A 67 4.08 2.33 -7.73
CA GLN A 67 3.60 0.96 -7.79
C GLN A 67 2.06 0.95 -7.84
N TRP A 68 1.52 0.16 -8.77
CA TRP A 68 0.11 0.25 -9.13
C TRP A 68 -0.84 -0.03 -7.95
N GLU A 69 -0.44 -0.89 -7.01
CA GLU A 69 -1.19 -1.21 -5.78
C GLU A 69 -1.35 0.02 -4.87
N ILE A 70 -0.25 0.68 -4.49
CA ILE A 70 -0.29 1.87 -3.64
C ILE A 70 -0.96 3.05 -4.36
N ARG A 71 -0.82 3.14 -5.68
CA ARG A 71 -1.51 4.14 -6.48
C ARG A 71 -3.02 3.94 -6.49
N ALA A 72 -3.48 2.69 -6.59
CA ALA A 72 -4.91 2.38 -6.48
C ALA A 72 -5.46 2.71 -5.08
N LEU A 73 -4.71 2.40 -4.02
CA LEU A 73 -5.04 2.79 -2.65
C LEU A 73 -5.13 4.31 -2.51
N ALA A 74 -4.09 5.04 -2.94
CA ALA A 74 -4.04 6.50 -2.87
C ALA A 74 -5.17 7.15 -3.68
N GLY A 75 -5.55 6.59 -4.83
CA GLY A 75 -6.68 7.06 -5.64
C GLY A 75 -8.02 6.92 -4.92
N LYS A 76 -8.24 5.82 -4.20
CA LYS A 76 -9.43 5.65 -3.35
C LYS A 76 -9.44 6.64 -2.19
N MET A 77 -8.31 6.82 -1.51
CA MET A 77 -8.15 7.80 -0.44
C MET A 77 -8.40 9.23 -0.93
N TYR A 78 -7.88 9.59 -2.10
CA TYR A 78 -8.08 10.91 -2.72
C TYR A 78 -9.56 11.20 -2.97
N LYS A 79 -10.31 10.23 -3.51
CA LYS A 79 -11.76 10.40 -3.74
C LYS A 79 -12.53 10.65 -2.44
N LEU A 80 -12.19 9.94 -1.37
CA LEU A 80 -12.81 10.15 -0.06
C LEU A 80 -12.46 11.54 0.49
N ALA A 81 -11.17 11.91 0.45
CA ALA A 81 -10.72 13.22 0.92
C ALA A 81 -11.36 14.38 0.12
N GLN A 82 -11.46 14.23 -1.21
CA GLN A 82 -12.11 15.20 -2.08
C GLN A 82 -13.62 15.30 -1.82
N GLY A 83 -14.29 14.19 -1.47
CA GLY A 83 -15.69 14.20 -1.06
C GLY A 83 -15.94 14.96 0.25
N VAL A 84 -14.99 14.92 1.18
CA VAL A 84 -15.09 15.61 2.49
C VAL A 84 -14.69 17.09 2.39
N ALA A 85 -13.60 17.41 1.69
CA ALA A 85 -13.06 18.77 1.61
C ALA A 85 -12.64 19.12 0.16
N PRO A 86 -13.61 19.39 -0.73
CA PRO A 86 -13.35 19.54 -2.16
C PRO A 86 -12.47 20.75 -2.50
N VAL A 87 -12.67 21.89 -1.82
CA VAL A 87 -11.87 23.11 -2.04
C VAL A 87 -10.40 22.84 -1.73
N LEU A 88 -10.14 22.16 -0.60
CA LEU A 88 -8.79 21.80 -0.17
C LEU A 88 -8.15 20.84 -1.17
N PHE A 89 -8.78 19.72 -1.50
CA PHE A 89 -8.16 18.68 -2.33
C PHE A 89 -8.32 18.88 -3.86
N SER A 90 -8.88 20.00 -4.31
CA SER A 90 -9.01 20.35 -5.73
C SER A 90 -7.68 20.33 -6.49
N TYR A 91 -6.61 20.80 -5.83
CA TYR A 91 -5.23 20.84 -6.36
C TYR A 91 -4.34 19.71 -5.84
N ALA A 92 -4.88 18.72 -5.12
CA ALA A 92 -4.11 17.55 -4.74
C ALA A 92 -3.92 16.61 -5.95
N GLY A 93 -2.73 16.03 -6.06
CA GLY A 93 -2.38 15.18 -7.19
C GLY A 93 -0.87 15.05 -7.39
N ALA A 94 -0.50 14.15 -8.29
CA ALA A 94 0.89 14.01 -8.71
C ALA A 94 1.39 15.30 -9.41
N PRO A 95 2.63 15.76 -9.15
CA PRO A 95 3.18 16.98 -9.76
C PRO A 95 3.16 17.00 -11.30
N CYS A 96 3.21 15.82 -11.93
CA CYS A 96 3.10 15.68 -13.37
C CYS A 96 1.76 16.14 -13.95
N LYS A 97 0.67 16.12 -13.16
CA LYS A 97 -0.64 16.70 -13.53
C LYS A 97 -0.56 18.22 -13.74
N PHE A 98 0.34 18.88 -13.02
CA PHE A 98 0.55 20.33 -13.06
C PHE A 98 1.77 20.74 -13.90
N GLY A 99 2.34 19.83 -14.68
CA GLY A 99 3.50 20.08 -15.54
C GLY A 99 4.87 19.95 -14.89
N ASN A 100 4.95 19.79 -13.55
CA ASN A 100 6.20 19.84 -12.79
C ASN A 100 6.65 18.45 -12.30
N CYS A 101 6.87 17.51 -13.22
CA CYS A 101 7.30 16.15 -12.85
C CYS A 101 8.75 16.13 -12.31
N LYS A 102 8.91 15.66 -11.06
CA LYS A 102 10.19 15.63 -10.32
C LYS A 102 11.09 14.43 -10.66
N GLU A 103 10.64 13.53 -11.53
CA GLU A 103 11.33 12.27 -11.86
C GLU A 103 12.50 12.42 -12.84
N GLY A 104 12.95 13.64 -13.16
CA GLY A 104 14.17 13.86 -13.95
C GLY A 104 14.13 13.24 -15.37
N THR A 105 15.02 12.29 -15.64
CA THR A 105 15.07 11.53 -16.91
C THR A 105 13.88 10.58 -17.07
N LEU A 106 13.24 10.23 -15.96
CA LEU A 106 12.15 9.27 -15.87
C LEU A 106 10.76 9.93 -15.90
N LYS A 107 10.66 11.18 -16.35
CA LYS A 107 9.41 11.97 -16.36
C LYS A 107 8.23 11.23 -16.99
N CYS A 108 7.07 11.34 -16.34
CA CYS A 108 5.81 10.87 -16.92
C CYS A 108 5.47 11.70 -18.16
N LYS A 109 4.95 11.06 -19.23
CA LYS A 109 4.46 11.78 -20.41
C LYS A 109 3.27 12.67 -20.01
N LYS A 110 3.18 13.89 -20.55
CA LYS A 110 2.07 14.82 -20.29
C LYS A 110 0.72 14.12 -20.60
N GLY A 111 -0.26 14.29 -19.71
CA GLY A 111 -1.61 13.72 -19.87
C GLY A 111 -1.79 12.25 -19.48
N THR A 112 -0.75 11.58 -18.93
CA THR A 112 -0.86 10.17 -18.52
C THR A 112 -1.43 9.94 -17.12
N THR A 113 -1.63 11.01 -16.33
CA THR A 113 -2.23 10.92 -14.99
C THR A 113 -3.75 10.84 -15.10
N ARG A 114 -4.31 9.64 -14.87
CA ARG A 114 -5.75 9.43 -14.70
C ARG A 114 -6.26 10.01 -13.38
#